data_AF-A0A523TH06-F1
#
_entry.id   AF-A0A523TH06-F1
#
_cell.length_a   1.000
_cell.length_b   1.000
_cell.length_c   1.000
_cell.angle_alpha   90.00
_cell.angle_beta   90.00
_cell.angle_gamma   90.00
#
_symmetry.space_group_name_H-M   'P 1'
#
loop_
_entity.id
_entity.type
_entity.pdbx_description
1 polymer ?
#
loop_
_entity_poly.entity_id
_entity_poly.type
_entity_poly.pdbx_seq_one_letter_code
_entity_poly.pdbx_strand_id
1 'polypeptide(L)'
;MATKTTISPKIRSSSTLNKRTRGFMAKATLTLFTLTFLLTFLSPFGYMTVTALKDRTMISNPDVSILPMREATYPYEGEEYPLYQVPDEAGNIHEWALYKKGREESTFIDPNNLEAGPFQWQGKWRTLEPVLYFSPVWGNFTSAWEQLNMPLLLRNTIIIAIMGSIGTLLSCTAVAYGFSRFYIPGKNILMMLLISTIILPEFVTIIPTYVVFQ
;
A
#
# COMPACT_ATOMS: atom_id res chain seq x y z
N MET A 1 -82.64 22.63 24.26
CA MET A 1 -81.25 22.89 24.67
C MET A 1 -80.49 21.58 24.55
N ALA A 2 -79.73 21.37 23.46
CA ALA A 2 -79.00 20.13 23.20
C ALA A 2 -77.54 20.49 22.87
N THR A 3 -76.62 20.08 23.74
CA THR A 3 -75.20 20.43 23.69
C THR A 3 -74.47 19.45 22.78
N LYS A 4 -73.82 19.98 21.74
CA LYS A 4 -73.11 19.19 20.72
C LYS A 4 -71.69 18.89 21.19
N THR A 5 -71.38 17.62 21.45
CA THR A 5 -70.04 17.16 21.86
C THR A 5 -69.12 17.07 20.64
N THR A 6 -68.11 17.95 20.58
CA THR A 6 -67.07 17.95 19.54
C THR A 6 -65.97 16.95 19.90
N ILE A 7 -65.88 15.84 19.16
CA ILE A 7 -64.81 14.84 19.31
C ILE A 7 -63.60 15.27 18.46
N SER A 8 -62.47 15.51 19.11
CA SER A 8 -61.19 15.83 18.44
C SER A 8 -60.51 14.55 17.92
N PRO A 9 -60.04 14.49 16.66
CA PRO A 9 -59.45 13.28 16.10
C PRO A 9 -58.03 13.08 16.66
N LYS A 10 -57.81 11.94 17.33
CA LYS A 10 -56.50 11.54 17.87
C LYS A 10 -55.58 11.15 16.70
N ILE A 11 -54.62 12.01 16.36
CA ILE A 11 -53.59 11.75 15.35
C ILE A 11 -52.72 10.57 15.82
N ARG A 12 -52.87 9.40 15.20
CA ARG A 12 -52.00 8.23 15.41
C ARG A 12 -50.65 8.49 14.76
N SER A 13 -49.68 8.98 15.54
CA SER A 13 -48.27 8.97 15.14
C SER A 13 -47.79 7.52 14.96
N SER A 14 -47.39 7.18 13.73
CA SER A 14 -47.01 5.83 13.31
C SER A 14 -45.63 5.44 13.83
N SER A 15 -45.58 4.73 14.97
CA SER A 15 -44.31 4.27 15.59
C SER A 15 -43.58 3.16 14.81
N THR A 16 -44.17 2.65 13.73
CA THR A 16 -43.59 1.63 12.85
C THR A 16 -42.48 2.16 11.95
N LEU A 17 -42.50 3.46 11.62
CA LEU A 17 -41.46 4.09 10.80
C LEU A 17 -40.12 4.14 11.56
N ASN A 18 -40.17 4.43 12.86
CA ASN A 18 -38.98 4.65 13.68
C ASN A 18 -38.18 3.36 13.98
N LYS A 19 -38.83 2.19 14.02
CA LYS A 19 -38.13 0.90 14.18
C LYS A 19 -37.40 0.47 12.90
N ARG A 20 -37.98 0.73 11.73
CA ARG A 20 -37.40 0.38 10.43
C ARG A 20 -36.23 1.29 10.07
N THR A 21 -36.35 2.60 10.32
CA THR A 21 -35.26 3.56 10.13
C THR A 21 -34.12 3.32 11.11
N ARG A 22 -34.39 2.98 12.38
CA ARG A 22 -33.34 2.68 13.37
C ARG A 22 -32.55 1.41 13.04
N GLY A 23 -33.21 0.37 12.52
CA GLY A 23 -32.53 -0.85 12.05
C GLY A 23 -31.69 -0.62 10.80
N PHE A 24 -32.18 0.21 9.86
CA PHE A 24 -31.41 0.64 8.70
C PHE A 24 -30.20 1.50 9.10
N MET A 25 -30.40 2.49 9.98
CA MET A 25 -29.34 3.35 10.52
C MET A 25 -28.26 2.54 11.24
N ALA A 26 -28.63 1.62 12.13
CA ALA A 26 -27.65 0.80 12.85
C ALA A 26 -26.79 -0.04 11.89
N LYS A 27 -27.40 -0.63 10.86
CA LYS A 27 -26.67 -1.37 9.82
C LYS A 27 -25.80 -0.42 9.00
N ALA A 28 -26.30 0.74 8.60
CA ALA A 28 -25.55 1.74 7.85
C ALA A 28 -24.32 2.23 8.63
N THR A 29 -24.49 2.57 9.91
CA THR A 29 -23.38 2.98 10.79
C THR A 29 -22.35 1.86 10.96
N LEU A 30 -22.80 0.62 11.19
CA LEU A 30 -21.90 -0.53 11.30
C LEU A 30 -21.14 -0.75 9.98
N THR A 31 -21.83 -0.73 8.84
CA THR A 31 -21.18 -0.90 7.53
C THR A 31 -20.18 0.20 7.23
N LEU A 32 -20.48 1.44 7.60
CA LEU A 32 -19.60 2.59 7.37
C LEU A 32 -18.37 2.50 8.28
N PHE A 33 -18.54 2.09 9.54
CA PHE A 33 -17.42 1.83 10.46
C PHE A 33 -16.52 0.69 9.94
N THR A 34 -17.11 -0.43 9.50
CA THR A 34 -16.32 -1.53 8.92
C THR A 34 -15.62 -1.12 7.63
N LEU A 35 -16.25 -0.26 6.81
CA LEU A 35 -15.64 0.26 5.57
C LEU A 35 -14.47 1.18 5.90
N THR A 36 -14.63 2.10 6.85
CA THR A 36 -13.54 2.97 7.30
C THR A 36 -12.38 2.15 7.86
N PHE A 37 -12.66 1.17 8.73
CA PHE A 37 -11.62 0.28 9.25
C PHE A 37 -10.90 -0.48 8.14
N LEU A 38 -11.64 -1.02 7.18
CA LEU A 38 -11.08 -1.68 6.01
C LEU A 38 -10.17 -0.75 5.20
N LEU A 39 -10.62 0.49 4.94
CA LEU A 39 -9.85 1.49 4.19
C LEU A 39 -8.57 1.89 4.93
N THR A 40 -8.63 2.09 6.24
CA THR A 40 -7.44 2.37 7.06
C THR A 40 -6.46 1.19 7.02
N PHE A 41 -6.97 -0.04 7.14
CA PHE A 41 -6.17 -1.26 7.05
C PHE A 41 -5.53 -1.45 5.66
N LEU A 42 -6.24 -1.11 4.57
CA LEU A 42 -5.71 -1.18 3.21
C LEU A 42 -4.83 0.02 2.81
N SER A 43 -4.81 1.10 3.59
CA SER A 43 -4.07 2.32 3.24
C SER A 43 -2.58 2.08 2.92
N PRO A 44 -1.84 1.20 3.64
CA PRO A 44 -0.44 0.92 3.28
C PRO A 44 -0.32 0.24 1.92
N PHE A 45 -1.27 -0.62 1.56
CA PHE A 45 -1.27 -1.31 0.27
C PHE A 45 -1.53 -0.32 -0.87
N GLY A 46 -2.49 0.59 -0.71
CA GLY A 46 -2.73 1.67 -1.68
C GLY A 46 -1.52 2.59 -1.84
N TYR A 47 -0.83 2.92 -0.75
CA TYR A 47 0.43 3.68 -0.84
C TYR A 47 1.51 2.88 -1.59
N MET A 48 1.66 1.59 -1.29
CA MET A 48 2.61 0.71 -1.97
C MET A 48 2.37 0.63 -3.48
N THR A 49 1.13 0.48 -3.93
CA THR A 49 0.83 0.41 -5.37
C THR A 49 1.18 1.70 -6.09
N VAL A 50 0.96 2.86 -5.45
CA VAL A 50 1.36 4.14 -6.02
C VAL A 50 2.88 4.29 -6.04
N THR A 51 3.56 3.92 -4.96
CA THR A 51 5.04 3.98 -4.91
C THR A 51 5.71 3.05 -5.90
N ALA A 52 5.12 1.89 -6.21
CA ALA A 52 5.66 0.97 -7.22
C ALA A 52 5.67 1.59 -8.63
N LEU A 53 4.72 2.50 -8.91
CA LEU A 53 4.61 3.23 -10.17
C LEU A 53 5.42 4.53 -10.21
N LYS A 54 6.00 4.97 -9.08
CA LYS A 54 6.82 6.19 -9.01
C LYS A 54 8.16 6.00 -9.70
N ASP A 55 8.67 7.08 -10.28
CA ASP A 55 10.03 7.12 -10.82
C ASP A 55 11.06 6.99 -9.68
N ARG A 56 12.22 6.38 -9.97
CA ARG A 56 13.28 6.15 -8.98
C ARG A 56 13.87 7.46 -8.42
N THR A 57 13.91 8.52 -9.22
CA THR A 57 14.40 9.84 -8.81
C THR A 57 13.52 10.50 -7.74
N MET A 58 12.24 10.14 -7.70
CA MET A 58 11.27 10.64 -6.70
C MET A 58 11.27 9.83 -5.40
N ILE A 59 11.79 8.60 -5.41
CA ILE A 59 11.89 7.78 -4.19
C ILE A 59 12.86 8.42 -3.18
N SER A 60 13.87 9.16 -3.66
CA SER A 60 14.81 9.87 -2.79
C SER A 60 14.26 11.15 -2.16
N ASN A 61 13.15 11.70 -2.66
CA ASN A 61 12.51 12.92 -2.16
C ASN A 61 11.06 12.63 -1.73
N PRO A 62 10.82 12.12 -0.51
CA PRO A 62 9.50 11.62 -0.09
C PRO A 62 8.41 12.70 0.05
N ASP A 63 8.79 13.98 0.14
CA ASP A 63 7.89 15.06 0.59
C ASP A 63 6.97 15.65 -0.51
N VAL A 64 7.24 15.39 -1.79
CA VAL A 64 6.70 16.25 -2.86
C VAL A 64 5.34 15.85 -3.44
N SER A 65 4.96 14.57 -3.47
CA SER A 65 3.62 14.17 -3.94
C SER A 65 3.27 12.72 -3.62
N ILE A 66 2.00 12.47 -3.30
CA ILE A 66 1.46 11.10 -3.18
C ILE A 66 1.29 10.43 -4.54
N LEU A 67 1.09 11.19 -5.62
CA LEU A 67 0.82 10.66 -6.96
C LEU A 67 2.12 10.28 -7.70
N PRO A 68 2.06 9.38 -8.70
CA PRO A 68 3.22 9.04 -9.52
C PRO A 68 3.51 10.19 -10.49
N MET A 69 4.47 11.04 -10.10
CA MET A 69 4.94 12.19 -10.85
C MET A 69 6.42 12.06 -11.18
N ARG A 70 6.89 12.79 -12.19
CA ARG A 70 8.30 12.91 -12.56
C ARG A 70 8.69 14.38 -12.65
N GLU A 71 9.93 14.70 -12.25
CA GLU A 71 10.53 16.04 -12.41
C GLU A 71 10.71 16.33 -13.90
N ALA A 72 10.20 17.47 -14.38
CA ALA A 72 10.45 17.93 -15.74
C ALA A 72 11.92 18.26 -15.89
N THR A 73 12.55 17.72 -16.93
CA THR A 73 13.93 18.00 -17.31
C THR A 73 13.97 18.69 -18.67
N TYR A 74 14.91 19.62 -18.83
CA TYR A 74 15.16 20.31 -20.08
C TYR A 74 16.58 19.95 -20.57
N PRO A 75 16.73 19.45 -21.81
CA PRO A 75 18.04 19.17 -22.38
C PRO A 75 18.70 20.47 -22.84
N TYR A 76 19.87 20.80 -22.29
CA TYR A 76 20.69 21.94 -22.70
C TYR A 76 22.17 21.54 -22.76
N GLU A 77 22.86 21.85 -23.87
CA GLU A 77 24.28 21.49 -24.09
C GLU A 77 24.63 19.99 -23.91
N GLY A 78 23.65 19.10 -24.09
CA GLY A 78 23.83 17.64 -23.96
C GLY A 78 23.61 17.09 -22.55
N GLU A 79 23.26 17.94 -21.58
CA GLU A 79 22.94 17.57 -20.20
C GLU A 79 21.47 17.90 -19.88
N GLU A 80 20.82 17.09 -19.03
CA GLU A 80 19.43 17.30 -18.61
C GLU A 80 19.36 18.06 -17.27
N TYR A 81 18.71 19.23 -17.28
CA TYR A 81 18.55 20.06 -16.09
C TYR A 81 17.10 20.08 -15.59
N PRO A 82 16.84 19.91 -14.28
CA PRO A 82 15.49 19.94 -13.73
C PRO A 82 14.87 21.35 -13.82
N LEU A 83 13.59 21.42 -14.20
CA LEU A 83 12.81 22.64 -14.22
C LEU A 83 12.21 22.93 -12.84
N TYR A 84 12.29 24.20 -12.44
CA TYR A 84 11.68 24.73 -11.24
C TYR A 84 10.73 25.88 -11.57
N GLN A 85 9.70 26.04 -10.73
CA GLN A 85 8.85 27.21 -10.74
C GLN A 85 9.53 28.33 -9.95
N VAL A 86 10.06 29.33 -10.66
CA VAL A 86 10.77 30.46 -10.09
C VAL A 86 9.88 31.70 -10.14
N PRO A 87 9.60 32.35 -9.00
CA PRO A 87 8.90 33.64 -9.00
C PRO A 87 9.87 34.76 -9.41
N ASP A 88 9.43 35.60 -10.35
CA ASP A 88 10.12 36.82 -10.75
C ASP A 88 9.94 37.94 -9.70
N GLU A 89 10.70 39.04 -9.81
CA GLU A 89 10.62 40.19 -8.88
C GLU A 89 9.21 40.81 -8.80
N ALA A 90 8.39 40.61 -9.83
CA ALA A 90 6.99 41.02 -9.91
C ALA A 90 5.98 39.98 -9.37
N GLY A 91 6.44 38.81 -8.91
CA GLY A 91 5.60 37.71 -8.40
C GLY A 91 5.00 36.80 -9.48
N ASN A 92 5.43 36.92 -10.73
CA ASN A 92 5.02 36.02 -11.82
C ASN A 92 5.82 34.71 -11.77
N ILE A 93 5.17 33.58 -11.97
CA ILE A 93 5.82 32.25 -11.92
C ILE A 93 6.34 31.89 -13.31
N HIS A 94 7.63 31.59 -13.41
CA HIS A 94 8.28 31.13 -14.62
C HIS A 94 8.89 29.73 -14.45
N GLU A 95 8.84 28.93 -15.50
CA GLU A 95 9.45 27.60 -15.52
C GLU A 95 10.88 27.71 -16.01
N TRP A 96 11.86 27.64 -15.11
CA TRP A 96 13.26 27.80 -15.45
C TRP A 96 14.08 26.55 -15.11
N ALA A 97 15.00 26.18 -16.00
CA ALA A 97 15.87 25.02 -15.83
C ALA A 97 17.11 25.39 -15.00
N LEU A 98 17.39 24.64 -13.94
CA LEU A 98 18.49 24.92 -13.02
C LEU A 98 19.84 24.45 -13.60
N TYR A 99 20.62 25.37 -14.15
CA TYR A 99 21.93 25.07 -14.76
C TYR A 99 23.05 24.92 -13.72
N LYS A 100 23.15 25.84 -12.76
CA LYS A 100 24.16 25.78 -11.68
C LYS A 100 23.55 26.08 -10.32
N LYS A 101 23.75 25.14 -9.39
CA LYS A 101 23.29 25.24 -8.00
C LYS A 101 24.26 26.13 -7.22
N GLY A 102 23.79 27.24 -6.66
CA GLY A 102 24.55 27.97 -5.64
C GLY A 102 23.83 28.03 -4.29
N ARG A 103 24.50 28.65 -3.30
CA ARG A 103 23.96 28.75 -1.93
C ARG A 103 22.99 29.91 -1.75
N GLU A 104 23.27 31.03 -2.42
CA GLU A 104 22.49 32.28 -2.36
C GLU A 104 22.07 32.77 -3.74
N GLU A 105 22.84 32.42 -4.78
CA GLU A 105 22.57 32.69 -6.19
C GLU A 105 22.50 31.37 -6.95
N SER A 106 21.58 31.21 -7.89
CA SER A 106 21.52 30.03 -8.76
C SER A 106 21.36 30.45 -10.22
N THR A 107 22.09 29.79 -11.11
CA THR A 107 21.99 30.08 -12.55
C THR A 107 20.85 29.28 -13.15
N PHE A 108 19.94 29.95 -13.83
CA PHE A 108 18.80 29.37 -14.52
C PHE A 108 18.89 29.61 -16.04
N ILE A 109 18.20 28.75 -16.79
CA ILE A 109 18.01 28.86 -18.24
C ILE A 109 16.51 28.92 -18.49
N ASP A 110 16.07 29.87 -19.32
CA ASP A 110 14.67 29.97 -19.72
C ASP A 110 14.39 29.07 -20.94
N PRO A 111 13.53 28.04 -20.82
CA PRO A 111 13.14 27.19 -21.94
C PRO A 111 12.42 27.95 -23.07
N ASN A 112 11.80 29.11 -22.79
CA ASN A 112 11.04 29.89 -23.76
C ASN A 112 11.89 30.95 -24.48
N ASN A 113 13.10 31.25 -23.98
CA ASN A 113 13.98 32.24 -24.57
C ASN A 113 15.45 31.77 -24.57
N LEU A 114 15.79 30.99 -25.60
CA LEU A 114 17.10 30.36 -25.77
C LEU A 114 18.24 31.35 -26.09
N GLU A 115 17.92 32.55 -26.56
CA GLU A 115 18.92 33.56 -26.95
C GLU A 115 19.46 34.37 -25.76
N ALA A 116 18.76 34.38 -24.63
CA ALA A 116 19.15 35.13 -23.43
C ALA A 116 20.33 34.49 -22.68
N GLY A 117 20.63 33.21 -22.94
CA GLY A 117 21.66 32.45 -22.23
C GLY A 117 21.35 32.25 -20.73
N PRO A 118 22.31 31.68 -19.97
CA PRO A 118 22.12 31.43 -18.54
C PRO A 118 22.12 32.74 -17.73
N PHE A 119 21.08 32.99 -16.94
CA PHE A 119 20.99 34.18 -16.08
C PHE A 119 21.06 33.80 -14.60
N GLN A 120 21.49 34.74 -13.75
CA GLN A 120 21.60 34.55 -12.30
C GLN A 120 20.31 34.97 -11.61
N TRP A 121 19.71 34.06 -10.86
CA TRP A 121 18.58 34.37 -9.97
C TRP A 121 19.06 34.41 -8.52
N GLN A 122 18.70 35.49 -7.83
CA GLN A 122 19.03 35.73 -6.44
C GLN A 122 18.01 35.01 -5.55
N GLY A 123 18.40 33.87 -4.96
CA GLY A 123 17.55 33.11 -4.06
C GLY A 123 17.98 31.66 -3.84
N LYS A 124 17.34 31.02 -2.87
CA LYS A 124 17.62 29.62 -2.52
C LYS A 124 16.84 28.69 -3.43
N TRP A 125 17.53 28.04 -4.39
CA TRP A 125 16.88 27.08 -5.27
C TRP A 125 16.15 25.93 -4.55
N ARG A 126 16.57 25.60 -3.31
CA ARG A 126 15.95 24.54 -2.49
C ARG A 126 14.53 24.84 -2.03
N THR A 127 14.13 26.11 -2.03
CA THR A 127 12.76 26.50 -1.64
C THR A 127 11.81 26.52 -2.83
N LEU A 128 12.33 26.27 -4.04
CA LEU A 128 11.53 26.25 -5.25
C LEU A 128 10.87 24.89 -5.46
N GLU A 129 9.65 24.91 -5.98
CA GLU A 129 8.91 23.70 -6.32
C GLU A 129 9.34 23.22 -7.72
N PRO A 130 9.72 21.94 -7.88
CA PRO A 130 10.00 21.40 -9.20
C PRO A 130 8.73 21.32 -10.04
N VAL A 131 8.85 21.46 -11.36
CA VAL A 131 7.74 21.23 -12.27
C VAL A 131 7.48 19.73 -12.37
N LEU A 132 6.31 19.29 -11.93
CA LEU A 132 5.91 17.89 -11.88
C LEU A 132 4.90 17.56 -12.97
N TYR A 133 5.10 16.46 -13.68
CA TYR A 133 4.11 15.90 -14.60
C TYR A 133 3.78 14.46 -14.25
N PHE A 134 2.56 14.04 -14.57
CA PHE A 134 2.08 12.69 -14.31
C PHE A 134 2.78 11.68 -15.23
N SER A 135 3.51 10.72 -14.66
CA SER A 135 4.25 9.70 -15.41
C SER A 135 4.26 8.37 -14.63
N PRO A 136 3.30 7.46 -14.90
CA PRO A 136 3.30 6.13 -14.29
C PRO A 136 4.36 5.23 -14.96
N VAL A 137 5.36 4.77 -14.18
CA VAL A 137 6.47 3.94 -14.67
C VAL A 137 6.19 2.46 -14.44
N TRP A 138 5.71 1.76 -15.47
CA TRP A 138 5.48 0.31 -15.42
C TRP A 138 6.76 -0.53 -15.49
N GLY A 139 7.86 0.05 -16.00
CA GLY A 139 9.16 -0.63 -16.14
C GLY A 139 9.80 -1.05 -14.81
N ASN A 140 9.32 -0.53 -13.67
CA ASN A 140 9.78 -0.98 -12.36
C ASN A 140 9.43 -2.45 -12.10
N PHE A 141 8.28 -2.94 -12.58
CA PHE A 141 7.86 -4.33 -12.41
C PHE A 141 8.71 -5.29 -13.22
N THR A 142 8.99 -4.96 -14.50
CA THR A 142 9.85 -5.79 -15.35
C THR A 142 11.28 -5.81 -14.83
N SER A 143 11.80 -4.64 -14.41
CA SER A 143 13.13 -4.54 -13.80
C SER A 143 13.24 -5.40 -12.54
N ALA A 144 12.24 -5.37 -11.65
CA ALA A 144 12.23 -6.20 -10.45
C ALA A 144 12.12 -7.70 -10.78
N TRP A 145 11.31 -8.04 -11.80
CA TRP A 145 11.13 -9.43 -12.23
C TRP A 145 12.43 -10.06 -12.74
N GLU A 146 13.22 -9.31 -13.49
CA GLU A 146 14.51 -9.73 -14.04
C GLU A 146 15.63 -9.68 -13.00
N GLN A 147 15.74 -8.60 -12.21
CA GLN A 147 16.81 -8.42 -11.21
C GLN A 147 16.81 -9.53 -10.15
N LEU A 148 15.63 -9.97 -9.72
CA LEU A 148 15.52 -11.05 -8.73
C LEU A 148 15.56 -12.45 -9.35
N ASN A 149 15.56 -12.59 -10.69
CA ASN A 149 15.30 -13.87 -11.35
C ASN A 149 14.04 -14.56 -10.79
N MET A 150 12.93 -13.81 -10.73
CA MET A 150 11.66 -14.26 -10.12
C MET A 150 11.19 -15.66 -10.55
N PRO A 151 11.30 -16.07 -11.83
CA PRO A 151 10.90 -17.41 -12.25
C PRO A 151 11.66 -18.55 -11.53
N LEU A 152 12.95 -18.34 -11.24
CA LEU A 152 13.77 -19.34 -10.57
C LEU A 152 13.35 -19.50 -9.10
N LEU A 153 13.17 -18.38 -8.39
CA LEU A 153 12.73 -18.34 -7.00
C LEU A 153 11.34 -18.98 -6.82
N LEU A 154 10.40 -18.61 -7.70
CA LEU A 154 9.05 -19.17 -7.70
C LEU A 154 9.07 -20.67 -7.95
N ARG A 155 9.81 -21.12 -8.97
CA ARG A 155 9.92 -22.55 -9.28
C ARG A 155 10.48 -23.35 -8.10
N ASN A 156 11.56 -22.87 -7.49
CA ASN A 156 12.18 -23.56 -6.35
C ASN A 156 11.21 -23.67 -5.16
N THR A 157 10.54 -22.56 -4.83
CA THR A 157 9.58 -22.51 -3.73
C THR A 157 8.39 -23.43 -3.98
N ILE A 158 7.85 -23.43 -5.21
CA ILE A 158 6.74 -24.31 -5.60
C ILE A 158 7.15 -25.78 -5.49
N ILE A 159 8.34 -26.14 -6.00
CA ILE A 159 8.82 -27.53 -5.93
C ILE A 159 8.95 -27.98 -4.47
N ILE A 160 9.57 -27.18 -3.61
CA ILE A 160 9.74 -27.49 -2.19
C ILE A 160 8.38 -27.61 -1.49
N ALA A 161 7.46 -26.67 -1.74
CA ALA A 161 6.14 -26.66 -1.14
C ALA A 161 5.31 -27.89 -1.56
N ILE A 162 5.31 -28.26 -2.84
CA ILE A 162 4.60 -29.44 -3.34
C ILE A 162 5.19 -30.71 -2.77
N MET A 163 6.52 -30.87 -2.82
CA MET A 163 7.19 -32.07 -2.37
C MET A 163 7.01 -32.27 -0.86
N GLY A 164 7.13 -31.18 -0.08
CA GLY A 164 6.84 -31.17 1.35
C GLY A 164 5.38 -31.53 1.64
N SER A 165 4.43 -30.91 0.94
CA SER A 165 2.99 -31.15 1.14
C SER A 165 2.60 -32.60 0.85
N ILE A 166 3.13 -33.21 -0.22
CA ILE A 166 2.89 -34.62 -0.55
C ILE A 166 3.45 -35.52 0.56
N GLY A 167 4.68 -35.26 1.02
CA GLY A 167 5.29 -36.01 2.12
C GLY A 167 4.47 -35.92 3.42
N THR A 168 4.05 -34.71 3.78
CA THR A 168 3.19 -34.49 4.95
C THR A 168 1.85 -35.20 4.80
N LEU A 169 1.20 -35.12 3.63
CA LEU A 169 -0.10 -35.73 3.38
C LEU A 169 -0.05 -37.26 3.46
N LEU A 170 0.98 -37.88 2.87
CA LEU A 170 1.18 -39.32 2.95
C LEU A 170 1.44 -39.76 4.40
N SER A 171 2.29 -39.04 5.12
CA SER A 171 2.61 -39.33 6.52
C SER A 171 1.38 -39.21 7.42
N CYS A 172 0.64 -38.10 7.36
CA CYS A 172 -0.53 -37.90 8.20
C CYS A 172 -1.65 -38.89 7.87
N THR A 173 -1.84 -39.24 6.60
CA THR A 173 -2.84 -40.24 6.17
C THR A 173 -2.48 -41.63 6.71
N ALA A 174 -1.21 -42.03 6.62
CA ALA A 174 -0.74 -43.31 7.16
C ALA A 174 -0.94 -43.40 8.68
N VAL A 175 -0.59 -42.34 9.42
CA VAL A 175 -0.78 -42.27 10.87
C VAL A 175 -2.27 -42.32 11.23
N ALA A 176 -3.11 -41.51 10.57
CA ALA A 176 -4.55 -41.48 10.82
C ALA A 176 -5.23 -42.83 10.53
N TYR A 177 -4.84 -43.49 9.43
CA TYR A 177 -5.30 -44.84 9.12
C TYR A 177 -4.88 -45.84 10.19
N GLY A 178 -3.63 -45.76 10.68
CA GLY A 178 -3.11 -46.56 11.77
C GLY A 178 -3.95 -46.48 13.05
N PHE A 179 -4.24 -45.25 13.51
CA PHE A 179 -5.03 -44.99 14.72
C PHE A 179 -6.51 -45.40 14.58
N SER A 180 -7.08 -45.30 13.38
CA SER A 180 -8.50 -45.61 13.14
C SER A 180 -8.78 -47.10 12.95
N ARG A 181 -7.85 -47.85 12.33
CA ARG A 181 -8.08 -49.25 11.94
C ARG A 181 -7.50 -50.27 12.92
N PHE A 182 -6.36 -50.01 13.54
CA PHE A 182 -5.69 -50.98 14.41
C PHE A 182 -5.99 -50.74 15.89
N TYR A 183 -6.11 -51.82 16.66
CA TYR A 183 -6.22 -51.76 18.12
C TYR A 183 -4.83 -51.62 18.74
N ILE A 184 -4.35 -50.38 18.85
CA ILE A 184 -3.03 -50.07 19.42
C ILE A 184 -3.14 -50.00 20.96
N PRO A 185 -2.38 -50.80 21.72
CA PRO A 185 -2.34 -50.68 23.18
C PRO A 185 -1.76 -49.31 23.57
N GLY A 186 -2.48 -48.55 24.41
CA GLY A 186 -2.07 -47.20 24.83
C GLY A 186 -2.43 -46.06 23.87
N LYS A 187 -3.32 -46.28 22.88
CA LYS A 187 -3.71 -45.26 21.87
C LYS A 187 -4.13 -43.90 22.46
N ASN A 188 -4.75 -43.89 23.65
CA ASN A 188 -5.21 -42.66 24.28
C ASN A 188 -4.04 -41.76 24.70
N ILE A 189 -2.93 -42.34 25.16
CA ILE A 189 -1.73 -41.60 25.56
C ILE A 189 -1.05 -41.03 24.32
N LEU A 190 -0.88 -41.84 23.27
CA LEU A 190 -0.31 -41.42 22.00
C LEU A 190 -1.13 -40.30 21.34
N MET A 191 -2.47 -40.38 21.40
CA MET A 191 -3.36 -39.33 20.89
C MET A 191 -3.23 -38.03 21.69
N MET A 192 -3.14 -38.13 23.02
CA MET A 192 -2.93 -36.96 23.89
C MET A 192 -1.59 -36.27 23.60
N LEU A 193 -0.52 -37.05 23.38
CA LEU A 193 0.78 -36.54 22.99
C LEU A 193 0.75 -35.82 21.63
N LEU A 194 0.07 -36.39 20.63
CA LEU A 194 -0.10 -35.76 19.32
C LEU A 194 -0.81 -34.41 19.44
N ILE A 195 -1.92 -34.34 20.18
CA ILE A 195 -2.63 -33.07 20.41
C ILE A 195 -1.73 -32.06 21.13
N SER A 196 -0.96 -32.51 22.12
CA SER A 196 0.00 -31.66 22.83
C SER A 196 1.03 -31.02 21.88
N THR A 197 1.46 -31.72 20.83
CA THR A 197 2.41 -31.16 19.84
C THR A 197 1.77 -30.12 18.92
N ILE A 198 0.47 -30.19 18.65
CA ILE A 198 -0.23 -29.22 17.79
C ILE A 198 -0.45 -27.88 18.51
N ILE A 199 -0.58 -27.91 19.84
CA ILE A 199 -0.80 -26.70 20.67
C ILE A 199 0.49 -25.86 20.79
N LEU A 200 1.65 -26.46 20.54
CA LEU A 200 2.94 -25.81 20.71
C LEU A 200 3.15 -24.72 19.64
N PRO A 201 3.47 -23.47 20.02
CA PRO A 201 3.67 -22.37 19.08
C PRO A 201 4.94 -22.53 18.24
N GLU A 202 4.85 -22.27 16.93
CA GLU A 202 5.96 -22.45 15.98
C GLU A 202 7.27 -21.76 16.38
N PHE A 203 7.19 -20.62 17.06
CA PHE A 203 8.37 -19.89 17.54
C PHE A 203 9.25 -20.69 18.51
N VAL A 204 8.68 -21.62 19.27
CA VAL A 204 9.43 -22.44 20.23
C VAL A 204 10.20 -23.57 19.51
N THR A 205 9.75 -23.99 18.33
CA THR A 205 10.43 -25.04 17.55
C THR A 205 11.54 -24.52 16.64
N ILE A 206 11.52 -23.23 16.26
CA ILE A 206 12.52 -22.66 15.34
C ILE A 206 13.95 -22.77 15.88
N ILE A 207 14.18 -22.44 17.16
CA ILE A 207 15.52 -22.46 17.76
C ILE A 207 16.10 -23.88 17.76
N PRO A 208 15.41 -24.91 18.29
CA PRO A 208 15.90 -26.29 18.21
C PRO A 208 16.16 -26.78 16.79
N THR A 209 15.27 -26.48 15.84
CA THR A 209 15.44 -26.89 14.45
C THR A 209 16.71 -26.28 13.85
N TYR A 210 16.98 -25.00 14.09
CA TYR A 210 18.18 -24.36 13.59
C TYR A 210 19.48 -25.00 14.12
N VAL A 211 19.53 -25.32 15.43
CA VAL A 211 20.70 -25.96 16.06
C VAL A 211 21.00 -27.35 15.48
N VAL A 212 19.98 -28.08 15.03
CA VAL A 212 20.15 -29.45 14.47
C VAL A 212 20.62 -29.44 13.02
N PHE A 213 20.31 -28.38 12.25
CA PHE A 213 20.58 -28.31 10.81
C PHE A 213 21.68 -27.30 10.42
N GLN A 214 22.31 -26.63 11.39
CA GLN A 214 23.52 -25.83 11.19
C GLN A 214 24.78 -26.73 11.19
#